data_AF-A0A4Y2C2B4-F1
#
_entry.id   AF-A0A4Y2C2B4-F1
#
_cell.length_a   1.000
_cell.length_b   1.000
_cell.length_c   1.000
_cell.angle_alpha   90.00
_cell.angle_beta   90.00
_cell.angle_gamma   90.00
#
_symmetry.space_group_name_H-M   'P 1'
#
loop_
_entity.id
_entity.type
_entity.pdbx_description
1 polymer ?
#
loop_
_entity_poly.entity_id
_entity_poly.type
_entity_poly.pdbx_seq_one_letter_code
_entity_poly.pdbx_strand_id
1 'polypeptide(L)'
;MCSVLLRENPVMSWNFTVFASQKAYGVVIYTRVVKDCNVEVNLLVSKSRVAPLTKIVLPRLELLGALLAARLASKVKAIVDLKRPSKVFFWTDSKISLHWIKGSSKRWKSFVSNRVTKFRVCDTRAWAHCPGKQNPVDFLSRGVNVEILLNGDLWWKGPQFLREVDFPTDTGNDDASISLHDIFDELKKTRDYSPLTLTVLSHNSFIYDILKISDLAIKELQRAEIYLVQLVEQGEFAEEVKNLRKDATVPA
;
A
#
# COMPACT_ATOMS: atom_id res chain seq x y z
N MET A 1 -1.95 -26.70 18.74
CA MET A 1 -1.54 -26.23 20.08
C MET A 1 -2.52 -25.15 20.50
N CYS A 2 -3.66 -25.57 21.07
CA CYS A 2 -4.81 -24.72 21.38
C CYS A 2 -4.64 -24.16 22.80
N SER A 3 -3.71 -23.23 22.97
CA SER A 3 -3.30 -22.76 24.29
C SER A 3 -3.05 -21.25 24.31
N VAL A 4 -4.06 -20.47 23.95
CA VAL A 4 -4.16 -19.06 24.39
C VAL A 4 -5.63 -18.75 24.69
N LEU A 5 -5.99 -18.93 25.96
CA LEU A 5 -7.05 -18.22 26.69
C LEU A 5 -8.44 -18.20 26.04
N LEU A 6 -9.34 -19.02 26.59
CA LEU A 6 -10.78 -18.79 26.55
C LEU A 6 -11.05 -17.36 27.05
N ARG A 7 -11.19 -16.41 26.12
CA ARG A 7 -11.90 -15.17 26.41
C ARG A 7 -13.37 -15.55 26.41
N GLU A 8 -14.00 -15.52 27.58
CA GLU A 8 -15.44 -15.76 27.75
C GLU A 8 -16.32 -14.81 26.92
N ASN A 9 -15.73 -13.74 26.36
CA ASN A 9 -16.41 -12.78 25.51
C ASN A 9 -16.09 -12.98 24.02
N PRO A 10 -17.12 -13.02 23.14
CA PRO A 10 -16.92 -13.15 21.71
C PRO A 10 -16.10 -11.96 21.18
N VAL A 11 -15.06 -12.25 20.40
CA VAL A 11 -14.24 -11.23 19.75
C VAL A 11 -14.86 -10.87 18.40
N MET A 12 -15.31 -9.63 18.26
CA MET A 12 -15.93 -9.13 17.03
C MET A 12 -14.95 -8.25 16.24
N SER A 13 -14.82 -8.49 14.93
CA SER A 13 -14.09 -7.62 14.00
C SER A 13 -14.91 -7.28 12.76
N TRP A 14 -14.60 -6.14 12.15
CA TRP A 14 -15.12 -5.77 10.83
C TRP A 14 -14.04 -5.94 9.77
N ASN A 15 -14.41 -6.54 8.64
CA ASN A 15 -13.50 -6.85 7.54
C ASN A 15 -14.05 -6.24 6.25
N PHE A 16 -13.31 -5.27 5.70
CA PHE A 16 -13.69 -4.52 4.51
C PHE A 16 -12.89 -5.07 3.33
N THR A 17 -13.54 -5.77 2.41
CA THR A 17 -12.90 -6.33 1.22
C THR A 17 -13.19 -5.45 0.02
N VAL A 18 -12.13 -4.92 -0.58
CA VAL A 18 -12.19 -4.07 -1.78
C VAL A 18 -12.22 -4.93 -3.04
N PHE A 19 -13.05 -4.53 -3.99
CA PHE A 19 -13.10 -5.11 -5.31
C PHE A 19 -13.06 -4.04 -6.40
N ALA A 20 -12.45 -4.35 -7.54
CA ALA A 20 -12.46 -3.50 -8.71
C ALA A 20 -12.38 -4.31 -10.00
N SER A 21 -12.99 -3.78 -11.04
CA SER A 21 -12.92 -4.25 -12.42
C SER A 21 -13.04 -3.05 -13.34
N GLN A 22 -12.81 -3.26 -14.64
CA GLN A 22 -13.01 -2.20 -15.64
C GLN A 22 -14.45 -1.68 -15.73
N LYS A 23 -15.44 -2.42 -15.19
CA LYS A 23 -16.86 -2.04 -15.21
C LYS A 23 -17.32 -1.36 -13.92
N ALA A 24 -16.78 -1.76 -12.78
CA ALA A 24 -17.23 -1.30 -11.47
C ALA A 24 -16.16 -1.51 -10.39
N TYR A 25 -16.26 -0.72 -9.32
CA TYR A 25 -15.44 -0.86 -8.12
C TYR A 25 -16.30 -0.73 -6.87
N GLY A 26 -15.84 -1.26 -5.73
CA GLY A 26 -16.59 -1.16 -4.50
C GLY A 26 -15.95 -1.86 -3.31
N VAL A 27 -16.78 -2.09 -2.30
CA VAL A 27 -16.41 -2.70 -1.02
C VAL A 27 -17.53 -3.60 -0.51
N VAL A 28 -17.14 -4.72 0.11
CA VAL A 28 -18.01 -5.58 0.89
C VAL A 28 -17.51 -5.58 2.33
N ILE A 29 -18.43 -5.49 3.29
CA ILE A 29 -18.12 -5.47 4.72
C ILE A 29 -18.68 -6.73 5.35
N TYR A 30 -17.83 -7.46 6.06
CA TYR A 30 -18.20 -8.63 6.83
C TYR A 30 -18.01 -8.38 8.33
N THR A 31 -18.98 -8.80 9.13
CA THR A 31 -18.78 -9.01 10.57
C THR A 31 -18.19 -10.39 10.78
N ARG A 32 -17.09 -10.45 11.54
CA ARG A 32 -16.49 -11.71 11.98
C ARG A 32 -16.59 -11.80 13.50
N VAL A 33 -17.13 -12.90 14.01
CA VAL A 33 -17.26 -13.18 15.44
C VAL A 33 -16.52 -14.47 15.74
N VAL A 34 -15.61 -14.42 16.70
CA VAL A 34 -14.91 -15.61 17.21
C VAL A 34 -15.39 -15.91 18.62
N LYS A 35 -15.89 -17.13 18.82
CA LYS A 35 -16.31 -17.65 20.12
C LYS A 35 -15.94 -19.13 20.20
N ASP A 36 -15.22 -19.54 21.24
CA ASP A 36 -14.89 -20.96 21.50
C ASP A 36 -14.27 -21.69 20.29
N CYS A 37 -13.35 -21.02 19.57
CA CYS A 37 -12.74 -21.48 18.31
C CYS A 37 -13.70 -21.65 17.12
N ASN A 38 -14.97 -21.27 17.27
CA ASN A 38 -15.90 -21.15 16.17
C ASN A 38 -15.82 -19.74 15.58
N VAL A 39 -15.78 -19.65 14.25
CA VAL A 39 -15.68 -18.41 13.50
C VAL A 39 -16.93 -18.25 12.65
N GLU A 40 -17.71 -17.23 12.96
CA GLU A 40 -18.88 -16.87 12.18
C GLU A 40 -18.59 -15.60 11.38
N VAL A 41 -18.86 -15.65 10.08
CA VAL A 41 -18.67 -14.52 9.17
C VAL A 41 -19.98 -14.26 8.45
N ASN A 42 -20.49 -13.03 8.57
CA ASN A 42 -21.75 -12.61 7.96
C ASN A 42 -21.55 -11.30 7.19
N LEU A 43 -22.21 -11.20 6.04
CA LEU A 43 -22.29 -9.97 5.26
C LEU A 43 -23.04 -8.88 6.06
N LEU A 44 -22.38 -7.74 6.28
CA LEU A 44 -22.98 -6.59 6.95
C LEU A 44 -23.54 -5.59 5.93
N VAL A 45 -22.70 -5.15 4.99
CA VAL A 45 -23.04 -4.13 3.99
C VAL A 45 -22.17 -4.34 2.75
N SER A 46 -22.74 -4.19 1.56
CA SER A 46 -21.99 -4.05 0.31
C SER A 46 -22.28 -2.71 -0.36
N LYS A 47 -21.28 -2.11 -1.00
CA LYS A 47 -21.45 -0.88 -1.80
C LYS A 47 -20.57 -0.90 -3.04
N SER A 48 -21.19 -0.71 -4.21
CA SER A 48 -20.52 -0.62 -5.50
C SER A 48 -20.74 0.74 -6.18
N ARG A 49 -19.91 1.02 -7.18
CA ARG A 49 -20.00 2.16 -8.09
C ARG A 49 -19.57 1.73 -9.50
N VAL A 50 -20.25 2.24 -10.51
CA VAL A 50 -19.85 2.05 -11.91
C VAL A 50 -18.50 2.75 -12.14
N ALA A 51 -17.62 2.11 -12.92
CA ALA A 51 -16.34 2.68 -13.30
C ALA A 51 -16.57 3.96 -14.14
N PRO A 52 -15.70 4.98 -14.04
CA PRO A 52 -15.80 6.16 -14.89
C PRO A 52 -15.78 5.79 -16.37
N LEU A 53 -16.53 6.53 -17.19
CA LEU A 53 -16.50 6.37 -18.65
C LEU A 53 -15.12 6.67 -19.25
N THR A 54 -14.36 7.55 -18.58
CA THR A 54 -12.95 7.78 -18.91
C THR A 54 -12.12 6.57 -18.51
N LYS A 55 -11.41 6.00 -19.49
CA LYS A 55 -10.54 4.85 -19.27
C LYS A 55 -9.49 5.20 -18.21
N ILE A 56 -9.54 4.48 -17.09
CA ILE A 56 -8.54 4.53 -16.04
C ILE A 56 -8.01 3.12 -15.81
N VAL A 57 -6.72 3.03 -15.46
CA VAL A 57 -6.06 1.75 -15.20
C VAL A 57 -6.63 1.07 -13.95
N LEU A 58 -6.58 -0.26 -13.91
CA LEU A 58 -7.14 -1.08 -12.84
C LEU A 58 -6.61 -0.69 -11.43
N PRO A 59 -5.31 -0.41 -11.22
CA PRO A 59 -4.81 0.05 -9.93
C PRO A 59 -5.48 1.33 -9.40
N ARG A 60 -5.84 2.26 -10.30
CA ARG A 60 -6.56 3.48 -9.92
C ARG A 60 -8.01 3.19 -9.52
N LEU A 61 -8.65 2.18 -10.10
CA LEU A 61 -9.99 1.72 -9.72
C LEU A 61 -9.97 1.03 -8.36
N GLU A 62 -8.94 0.21 -8.11
CA GLU A 62 -8.71 -0.44 -6.81
C GLU A 62 -8.50 0.60 -5.71
N LEU A 63 -7.69 1.65 -5.95
CA LEU A 63 -7.54 2.79 -5.04
C LEU A 63 -8.87 3.53 -4.78
N LEU A 64 -9.75 3.64 -5.78
CA LEU A 64 -11.07 4.24 -5.62
C LEU A 64 -12.00 3.36 -4.75
N GLY A 65 -11.96 2.04 -4.94
CA GLY A 65 -12.65 1.07 -4.07
C GLY A 65 -12.15 1.16 -2.64
N ALA A 66 -10.84 1.25 -2.45
CA ALA A 66 -10.24 1.44 -1.14
C ALA A 66 -10.69 2.74 -0.45
N LEU A 67 -10.76 3.85 -1.19
CA LEU A 67 -11.28 5.11 -0.65
C LEU A 67 -12.77 5.02 -0.29
N LEU A 68 -13.54 4.25 -1.05
CA LEU A 68 -14.95 3.98 -0.73
C LEU A 68 -15.06 3.19 0.58
N ALA A 69 -14.23 2.18 0.78
CA ALA A 69 -14.17 1.39 2.01
C ALA A 69 -13.86 2.27 3.23
N ALA A 70 -12.83 3.11 3.16
CA ALA A 70 -12.45 4.02 4.24
C ALA A 70 -13.60 4.95 4.65
N ARG A 71 -14.31 5.52 3.67
CA ARG A 71 -15.48 6.39 3.93
C ARG A 71 -16.66 5.63 4.51
N LEU A 72 -16.90 4.41 4.03
CA LEU A 72 -17.99 3.59 4.53
C LEU A 72 -17.72 3.14 5.97
N ALA A 73 -16.47 2.84 6.30
CA ALA A 73 -16.06 2.51 7.67
C ALA A 73 -16.40 3.64 8.66
N SER A 74 -16.11 4.90 8.31
CA SER A 74 -16.47 6.05 9.16
C SER A 74 -17.98 6.16 9.38
N LYS A 75 -18.79 5.87 8.35
CA LYS A 75 -20.27 5.90 8.44
C LYS A 75 -20.82 4.75 9.26
N VAL A 76 -20.37 3.53 9.00
CA VAL A 76 -20.80 2.33 9.73
C VAL A 76 -20.41 2.44 11.20
N LYS A 77 -19.21 2.95 11.51
CA LYS A 77 -18.77 3.21 12.89
C LYS A 77 -19.67 4.22 13.63
N ALA A 78 -20.24 5.20 12.93
CA ALA A 78 -21.14 6.17 13.52
C ALA A 78 -22.56 5.64 13.75
N ILE A 79 -23.00 4.67 12.94
CA ILE A 79 -24.37 4.11 13.01
C ILE A 79 -24.43 2.93 13.99
N VAL A 80 -23.42 2.07 13.98
CA VAL A 80 -23.39 0.85 14.78
C VAL A 80 -22.82 1.19 16.17
N ASP A 81 -23.63 1.88 16.97
CA ASP A 81 -23.27 2.33 18.32
C ASP A 81 -23.26 1.19 19.37
N LEU A 82 -23.70 -0.01 18.98
CA LEU A 82 -24.07 -1.07 19.93
C LEU A 82 -22.90 -1.87 20.50
N LYS A 83 -21.82 -2.14 19.75
CA LYS A 83 -20.59 -2.79 20.25
C LYS A 83 -19.46 -2.43 19.29
N ARG A 84 -18.57 -1.50 19.67
CA ARG A 84 -17.39 -1.20 18.84
C ARG A 84 -16.65 -2.52 18.58
N PRO A 85 -16.38 -2.88 17.32
CA PRO A 85 -15.59 -4.07 17.05
C PRO A 85 -14.21 -3.89 17.69
N SER A 86 -13.65 -4.96 18.23
CA SER A 86 -12.31 -4.91 18.83
C SER A 86 -11.24 -4.59 17.79
N LYS A 87 -11.49 -4.92 16.51
CA LYS A 87 -10.58 -4.66 15.39
C LYS A 87 -11.33 -4.34 14.09
N VAL A 88 -10.70 -3.55 13.23
CA VAL A 88 -11.18 -3.25 11.87
C VAL A 88 -10.05 -3.54 10.89
N PHE A 89 -10.33 -4.28 9.83
CA PHE A 89 -9.37 -4.67 8.79
C PHE A 89 -9.84 -4.23 7.41
N PHE A 90 -8.92 -3.77 6.58
CA PHE A 90 -9.16 -3.45 5.18
C PHE A 90 -8.30 -4.34 4.29
N TRP A 91 -8.93 -4.94 3.28
CA TRP A 91 -8.36 -5.96 2.42
C TRP A 91 -8.39 -5.51 0.97
N THR A 92 -7.26 -5.58 0.30
CA THR A 92 -7.11 -5.31 -1.14
C THR A 92 -6.23 -6.38 -1.77
N ASP A 93 -6.60 -6.90 -2.92
CA ASP A 93 -5.74 -7.78 -3.74
C ASP A 93 -4.69 -7.00 -4.56
N SER A 94 -4.87 -5.68 -4.65
CA SER A 94 -3.93 -4.78 -5.28
C SER A 94 -2.74 -4.44 -4.38
N LYS A 95 -1.60 -5.09 -4.62
CA LYS A 95 -0.33 -4.69 -3.97
C LYS A 95 0.07 -3.26 -4.31
N ILE A 96 -0.18 -2.82 -5.55
CA ILE A 96 0.09 -1.45 -5.99
C ILE A 96 -0.73 -0.43 -5.18
N SER A 97 -2.04 -0.67 -5.04
CA SER A 97 -2.89 0.22 -4.23
C SER A 97 -2.50 0.21 -2.76
N LEU A 98 -2.15 -0.97 -2.23
CA LEU A 98 -1.68 -1.10 -0.85
C LEU A 98 -0.40 -0.29 -0.61
N HIS A 99 0.56 -0.36 -1.53
CA HIS A 99 1.78 0.42 -1.49
C HIS A 99 1.51 1.93 -1.54
N TRP A 100 0.58 2.39 -2.40
CA TRP A 100 0.19 3.80 -2.44
C TRP A 100 -0.47 4.28 -1.14
N ILE A 101 -1.31 3.46 -0.52
CA ILE A 101 -2.03 3.76 0.72
C ILE A 101 -1.07 3.85 1.91
N LYS A 102 -0.11 2.91 2.01
CA LYS A 102 0.90 2.91 3.08
C LYS A 102 1.99 3.97 2.88
N GLY A 103 2.26 4.36 1.64
CA GLY A 103 3.27 5.37 1.31
C GLY A 103 2.84 6.83 1.53
N SER A 104 3.81 7.76 1.49
CA SER A 104 3.54 9.19 1.62
C SER A 104 2.86 9.75 0.37
N SER A 105 1.68 10.34 0.54
CA SER A 105 0.89 10.96 -0.56
C SER A 105 1.66 11.96 -1.42
N LYS A 106 2.70 12.62 -0.88
CA LYS A 106 3.49 13.62 -1.62
C LYS A 106 4.28 13.01 -2.78
N ARG A 107 4.63 11.72 -2.70
CA ARG A 107 5.45 10.99 -3.67
C ARG A 107 4.72 10.70 -4.99
N TRP A 108 3.39 10.67 -4.96
CA TRP A 108 2.57 10.26 -6.10
C TRP A 108 2.12 11.42 -6.97
N LYS A 109 1.83 11.14 -8.25
CA LYS A 109 1.15 12.07 -9.17
C LYS A 109 -0.23 12.46 -8.65
N SER A 110 -0.77 13.57 -9.17
CA SER A 110 -1.95 14.25 -8.62
C SER A 110 -3.17 13.33 -8.43
N PHE A 111 -3.41 12.35 -9.33
CA PHE A 111 -4.53 11.43 -9.18
C PHE A 111 -4.45 10.64 -7.87
N VAL A 112 -3.35 9.91 -7.68
CA VAL A 112 -3.11 9.03 -6.54
C VAL A 112 -2.90 9.89 -5.28
N SER A 113 -2.08 10.93 -5.36
CA SER A 113 -1.80 11.85 -4.25
C SER A 113 -3.08 12.41 -3.64
N ASN A 114 -3.95 13.03 -4.45
CA ASN A 114 -5.20 13.63 -3.99
C ASN A 114 -6.18 12.63 -3.36
N ARG A 115 -6.07 11.34 -3.72
CA ARG A 115 -6.93 10.27 -3.19
C ARG A 115 -6.34 9.70 -1.90
N VAL A 116 -5.03 9.42 -1.86
CA VAL A 116 -4.32 8.97 -0.65
C VAL A 116 -4.43 10.01 0.47
N THR A 117 -4.37 11.32 0.16
CA THR A 117 -4.58 12.37 1.17
C THR A 117 -5.96 12.30 1.84
N LYS A 118 -6.97 11.74 1.17
CA LYS A 118 -8.33 11.56 1.72
C LYS A 118 -8.46 10.34 2.63
N PHE A 119 -7.47 9.45 2.69
CA PHE A 119 -7.46 8.30 3.60
C PHE A 119 -7.20 8.66 5.07
N ARG A 120 -7.00 9.95 5.41
CA ARG A 120 -6.89 10.44 6.80
C ARG A 120 -8.05 10.03 7.72
N VAL A 121 -9.15 9.53 7.16
CA VAL A 121 -10.33 9.03 7.91
C VAL A 121 -10.15 7.61 8.46
N CYS A 122 -9.09 6.89 8.09
CA CYS A 122 -8.76 5.55 8.59
C CYS A 122 -7.26 5.40 8.86
N ASP A 123 -6.90 4.51 9.79
CA ASP A 123 -5.51 4.12 10.00
C ASP A 123 -5.00 3.30 8.80
N THR A 124 -3.95 3.78 8.13
CA THR A 124 -3.35 3.09 6.98
C THR A 124 -2.69 1.76 7.38
N ARG A 125 -2.37 1.55 8.66
CA ARG A 125 -1.84 0.29 9.19
C ARG A 125 -2.87 -0.84 9.23
N ALA A 126 -4.16 -0.51 9.20
CA ALA A 126 -5.24 -1.49 9.15
C ALA A 126 -5.43 -2.12 7.76
N TRP A 127 -4.64 -1.70 6.76
CA TRP A 127 -4.70 -2.21 5.39
C TRP A 127 -3.73 -3.38 5.17
N ALA A 128 -4.27 -4.47 4.64
CA ALA A 128 -3.56 -5.70 4.35
C ALA A 128 -3.88 -6.21 2.93
N HIS A 129 -3.00 -7.06 2.41
CA HIS A 129 -3.17 -7.68 1.12
C HIS A 129 -4.06 -8.93 1.25
N CYS A 130 -5.00 -9.11 0.32
CA CYS A 130 -5.82 -10.30 0.21
C CYS A 130 -5.36 -11.13 -0.99
N PRO A 131 -5.21 -12.46 -0.88
CA PRO A 131 -5.01 -13.30 -2.05
C PRO A 131 -6.15 -13.11 -3.07
N GLY A 132 -5.81 -12.70 -4.30
CA GLY A 132 -6.80 -12.30 -5.31
C GLY A 132 -7.81 -13.38 -5.72
N LYS A 133 -7.47 -14.67 -5.58
CA LYS A 133 -8.38 -15.80 -5.89
C LYS A 133 -9.59 -15.90 -4.95
N GLN A 134 -9.61 -15.16 -3.83
CA GLN A 134 -10.71 -15.18 -2.88
C GLN A 134 -11.47 -13.84 -2.84
N ASN A 135 -11.28 -12.98 -3.84
CA ASN A 135 -11.96 -11.69 -3.88
C ASN A 135 -13.41 -11.87 -4.41
N PRO A 136 -14.46 -11.45 -3.68
CA PRO A 136 -15.86 -11.53 -4.15
C PRO A 136 -16.17 -10.70 -5.42
N VAL A 137 -15.16 -10.09 -6.07
CA VAL A 137 -15.27 -9.30 -7.32
C VAL A 137 -15.98 -10.05 -8.43
N ASP A 138 -15.75 -11.36 -8.56
CA ASP A 138 -16.24 -12.11 -9.72
C ASP A 138 -17.78 -12.10 -9.79
N PHE A 139 -18.48 -12.16 -8.65
CA PHE A 139 -19.94 -12.07 -8.62
C PHE A 139 -20.47 -10.69 -9.02
N LEU A 140 -19.76 -9.62 -8.65
CA LEU A 140 -20.20 -8.25 -8.89
C LEU A 140 -19.79 -7.69 -10.25
N SER A 141 -18.65 -8.12 -10.79
CA SER A 141 -18.07 -7.56 -12.01
C SER A 141 -18.55 -8.28 -13.29
N ARG A 142 -18.83 -9.58 -13.21
CA ARG A 142 -19.28 -10.40 -14.35
C ARG A 142 -20.79 -10.50 -14.46
N GLY A 143 -21.50 -10.13 -13.38
CA GLY A 143 -22.89 -10.52 -13.20
C GLY A 143 -22.95 -12.00 -12.81
N VAL A 144 -23.79 -12.31 -11.83
CA VAL A 144 -23.99 -13.67 -11.35
C VAL A 144 -25.48 -13.99 -11.42
N ASN A 145 -25.80 -15.23 -11.74
CA ASN A 145 -27.16 -15.72 -11.65
C ASN A 145 -27.64 -15.64 -10.19
N VAL A 146 -28.90 -15.25 -9.98
CA VAL A 146 -29.47 -15.10 -8.62
C VAL A 146 -29.37 -16.40 -7.81
N GLU A 147 -29.56 -17.57 -8.43
CA GLU A 147 -29.44 -18.87 -7.75
C GLU A 147 -28.00 -19.14 -7.30
N ILE A 148 -27.02 -18.80 -8.13
CA ILE A 148 -25.60 -18.93 -7.79
C ILE A 148 -25.24 -17.95 -6.66
N LEU A 149 -25.80 -16.74 -6.68
CA LEU A 149 -25.59 -15.76 -5.61
C LEU A 149 -26.22 -16.23 -4.29
N LEU A 150 -27.45 -16.74 -4.32
CA LEU A 150 -28.17 -17.22 -3.14
C LEU A 150 -27.42 -18.38 -2.48
N ASN A 151 -26.86 -19.29 -3.28
CA ASN A 151 -26.10 -20.44 -2.80
C ASN A 151 -24.58 -20.15 -2.65
N GLY A 152 -24.15 -18.92 -2.88
CA GLY A 152 -22.75 -18.52 -2.94
C GLY A 152 -22.16 -18.21 -1.57
N ASP A 153 -21.55 -19.19 -0.91
CA ASP A 153 -20.89 -19.00 0.39
C ASP A 153 -19.82 -17.90 0.38
N LEU A 154 -19.13 -17.69 -0.74
CA LEU A 154 -18.13 -16.63 -0.87
C LEU A 154 -18.74 -15.22 -0.75
N TRP A 155 -19.99 -15.02 -1.18
CA TRP A 155 -20.68 -13.72 -1.07
C TRP A 155 -21.25 -13.49 0.33
N TRP A 156 -21.90 -14.51 0.92
CA TRP A 156 -22.59 -14.35 2.21
C TRP A 156 -21.67 -14.52 3.42
N LYS A 157 -20.71 -15.44 3.33
CA LYS A 157 -19.76 -15.79 4.39
C LYS A 157 -18.35 -15.30 4.12
N GLY A 158 -18.16 -14.52 3.05
CA GLY A 158 -16.89 -13.91 2.68
C GLY A 158 -15.80 -14.87 2.20
N PRO A 159 -14.57 -14.37 2.04
CA PRO A 159 -13.39 -15.17 1.72
C PRO A 159 -13.12 -16.27 2.75
N GLN A 160 -12.52 -17.38 2.30
CA GLN A 160 -12.22 -18.53 3.17
C GLN A 160 -11.30 -18.15 4.34
N PHE A 161 -10.28 -17.33 4.09
CA PHE A 161 -9.37 -16.90 5.17
C PHE A 161 -10.08 -16.15 6.31
N LEU A 162 -11.24 -15.51 6.07
CA LEU A 162 -11.99 -14.88 7.17
C LEU A 162 -12.67 -15.89 8.09
N ARG A 163 -12.91 -17.12 7.61
CA ARG A 163 -13.54 -18.20 8.37
C ARG A 163 -12.54 -19.05 9.16
N GLU A 164 -11.24 -18.83 8.95
CA GLU A 164 -10.20 -19.52 9.71
C GLU A 164 -10.00 -18.82 11.06
N VAL A 165 -9.68 -19.60 12.12
CA VAL A 165 -9.49 -19.07 13.50
C VAL A 165 -8.33 -18.08 13.51
N ASP A 166 -7.22 -18.50 12.92
CA ASP A 166 -6.07 -17.67 12.62
C ASP A 166 -6.17 -17.25 11.16
N PHE A 167 -6.09 -15.94 10.90
CA PHE A 167 -5.98 -15.43 9.55
C PHE A 167 -4.80 -14.45 9.48
N PRO A 168 -4.09 -14.39 8.34
CA PRO A 168 -2.85 -13.63 8.26
C PRO A 168 -3.13 -12.16 8.55
N THR A 169 -2.62 -11.67 9.67
CA THR A 169 -2.77 -10.25 10.06
C THR A 169 -1.64 -9.40 9.49
N ASP A 170 -0.54 -10.06 9.09
CA ASP A 170 0.63 -9.46 8.50
C ASP A 170 0.91 -10.14 7.16
N THR A 171 0.08 -9.83 6.16
CA THR A 171 0.46 -10.11 4.78
C THR A 171 1.47 -9.04 4.39
N GLY A 172 2.74 -9.37 4.66
CA GLY A 172 3.96 -8.61 4.48
C GLY A 172 3.95 -7.44 3.51
N ASN A 173 4.80 -6.47 3.84
CA ASN A 173 5.49 -5.59 2.91
C ASN A 173 6.33 -6.40 1.90
N ASP A 174 5.72 -7.35 1.18
CA ASP A 174 6.36 -8.11 0.13
C ASP A 174 6.41 -7.24 -1.14
N ASP A 175 7.15 -6.12 -1.02
CA ASP A 175 7.51 -5.21 -2.10
C ASP A 175 8.24 -5.98 -3.24
N ALA A 176 8.76 -7.19 -2.96
CA ALA A 176 9.46 -8.07 -3.88
C ALA A 176 8.65 -8.54 -5.11
N SER A 177 7.35 -8.29 -5.17
CA SER A 177 6.49 -8.71 -6.30
C SER A 177 5.79 -7.56 -7.01
N ILE A 178 5.97 -6.32 -6.55
CA ILE A 178 5.41 -5.17 -7.26
C ILE A 178 6.40 -4.80 -8.36
N SER A 179 5.97 -4.87 -9.62
CA SER A 179 6.78 -4.40 -10.73
C SER A 179 7.13 -2.93 -10.50
N LEU A 180 8.43 -2.64 -10.44
CA LEU A 180 8.93 -1.27 -10.31
C LEU A 180 8.34 -0.36 -11.40
N HIS A 181 8.14 -0.89 -12.61
CA HIS A 181 7.54 -0.16 -13.73
C HIS A 181 6.14 0.38 -13.39
N ASP A 182 5.31 -0.42 -12.73
CA ASP A 182 3.94 -0.04 -12.37
C ASP A 182 3.89 1.06 -11.29
N ILE A 183 4.94 1.16 -10.47
CA ILE A 183 5.10 2.24 -9.47
C ILE A 183 5.74 3.49 -10.10
N PHE A 184 6.78 3.32 -10.92
CA PHE A 184 7.55 4.41 -11.53
C PHE A 184 6.67 5.36 -12.33
N ASP A 185 5.65 4.83 -13.01
CA ASP A 185 4.72 5.63 -13.79
C ASP A 185 3.82 6.54 -12.94
N GLU A 186 3.63 6.26 -11.66
CA GLU A 186 2.80 7.06 -10.75
C GLU A 186 3.60 7.90 -9.77
N LEU A 187 4.92 7.73 -9.74
CA LEU A 187 5.81 8.64 -9.02
C LEU A 187 5.81 10.03 -9.68
N LYS A 188 5.80 11.08 -8.86
CA LYS A 188 6.14 12.41 -9.37
C LYS A 188 7.57 12.35 -9.85
N LYS A 189 7.76 12.62 -11.13
CA LYS A 189 9.09 12.92 -11.68
C LYS A 189 9.55 14.21 -11.01
N THR A 190 10.32 14.11 -9.94
CA THR A 190 11.16 15.22 -9.50
C THR A 190 12.13 15.48 -10.65
N ARG A 191 12.18 16.71 -11.16
CA ARG A 191 13.24 17.08 -12.11
C ARG A 191 14.56 16.85 -11.37
N ASP A 192 15.39 16.01 -11.98
CA ASP A 192 16.70 15.53 -11.56
C ASP A 192 16.72 14.66 -10.30
N TYR A 193 16.96 13.35 -10.46
CA TYR A 193 17.94 12.53 -9.73
C TYR A 193 17.84 11.07 -10.21
N SER A 194 19.00 10.48 -10.50
CA SER A 194 19.16 9.11 -10.98
C SER A 194 18.76 8.09 -9.89
N PRO A 195 18.23 6.89 -10.26
CA PRO A 195 17.79 5.86 -9.31
C PRO A 195 18.86 5.41 -8.30
N LEU A 196 20.15 5.58 -8.63
CA LEU A 196 21.27 5.20 -7.75
C LEU A 196 21.40 6.13 -6.53
N THR A 197 21.02 7.40 -6.67
CA THR A 197 21.13 8.39 -5.58
C THR A 197 20.11 8.13 -4.47
N LEU A 198 18.92 7.61 -4.81
CA LEU A 198 17.83 7.39 -3.85
C LEU A 198 18.10 6.20 -2.91
N THR A 199 18.79 5.17 -3.40
CA THR A 199 19.19 4.00 -2.59
C THR A 199 20.27 4.38 -1.59
N VAL A 200 21.28 5.15 -2.02
CA VAL A 200 22.39 5.61 -1.16
C VAL A 200 21.91 6.58 -0.06
N LEU A 201 20.97 7.48 -0.38
CA LEU A 201 20.41 8.44 0.59
C LEU A 201 19.52 7.78 1.65
N SER A 202 18.88 6.64 1.33
CA SER A 202 18.01 5.94 2.26
C SER A 202 18.76 5.13 3.33
N HIS A 203 20.05 4.88 3.13
CA HIS A 203 20.87 4.06 4.01
C HIS A 203 21.88 4.85 4.86
N ASN A 204 22.03 6.16 4.68
CA ASN A 204 22.94 6.98 5.49
C ASN A 204 22.20 8.03 6.33
N SER A 205 22.00 7.75 7.62
CA SER A 205 21.42 8.70 8.60
C SER A 205 22.23 9.99 8.71
N PHE A 206 23.55 9.89 8.57
CA PHE A 206 24.48 11.03 8.65
C PHE A 206 24.24 12.09 7.56
N ILE A 207 23.93 11.68 6.33
CA ILE A 207 23.65 12.62 5.23
C ILE A 207 22.30 13.30 5.43
N TYR A 208 21.32 12.57 5.98
CA TYR A 208 19.99 13.12 6.28
C TYR A 208 20.05 14.22 7.34
N ASP A 209 20.93 14.10 8.32
CA ASP A 209 21.13 15.09 9.38
C ASP A 209 21.92 16.32 8.89
N ILE A 210 22.90 16.14 7.99
CA ILE A 210 23.63 17.25 7.36
C ILE A 210 22.71 18.11 6.47
N LEU A 211 21.87 17.48 5.65
CA LEU A 211 20.94 18.18 4.75
C LEU A 211 19.82 18.94 5.50
N LYS A 212 19.60 18.60 6.77
CA LYS A 212 18.61 19.25 7.63
C LYS A 212 19.14 20.55 8.26
N ILE A 213 20.47 20.76 8.22
CA ILE A 213 21.15 21.86 8.91
C ILE A 213 21.34 23.10 8.01
N SER A 214 21.26 22.96 6.67
CA SER A 214 21.54 24.09 5.77
C SER A 214 20.48 24.24 4.67
N ASP A 215 19.78 25.39 4.71
CA ASP A 215 18.93 25.91 3.64
C ASP A 215 19.82 26.36 2.45
N LEU A 216 20.54 25.42 1.83
CA LEU A 216 21.46 25.72 0.75
C LEU A 216 20.83 25.45 -0.62
N ALA A 217 20.89 26.45 -1.49
CA ALA A 217 20.43 26.35 -2.87
C ALA A 217 21.29 25.35 -3.67
N ILE A 218 20.64 24.61 -4.58
CA ILE A 218 21.15 23.48 -5.39
C ILE A 218 22.54 23.69 -5.99
N LYS A 219 22.93 24.92 -6.31
CA LYS A 219 24.26 25.26 -6.87
C LYS A 219 25.41 25.07 -5.89
N GLU A 220 25.18 25.34 -4.60
CA GLU A 220 26.20 25.21 -3.56
C GLU A 220 26.45 23.73 -3.21
N LEU A 221 25.42 22.88 -3.30
CA LEU A 221 25.54 21.43 -3.12
C LEU A 221 26.36 20.77 -4.24
N GLN A 222 26.17 21.17 -5.50
CA GLN A 222 26.98 20.68 -6.61
C GLN A 222 28.46 21.09 -6.50
N ARG A 223 28.73 22.30 -5.99
CA ARG A 223 30.11 22.75 -5.72
C ARG A 223 30.75 21.96 -4.57
N ALA A 224 30.00 21.73 -3.49
CA ALA A 224 30.48 20.95 -2.36
C ALA A 224 30.75 19.49 -2.73
N GLU A 225 29.90 18.89 -3.57
CA GLU A 225 30.08 17.53 -4.08
C GLU A 225 31.36 17.40 -4.92
N ILE A 226 31.57 18.31 -5.87
CA ILE A 226 32.80 18.36 -6.68
C ILE A 226 34.03 18.55 -5.78
N TYR A 227 33.93 19.43 -4.78
CA TYR A 227 35.03 19.69 -3.86
C TYR A 227 35.38 18.46 -3.01
N LEU A 228 34.40 17.75 -2.48
CA LEU A 228 34.61 16.54 -1.68
C LEU A 228 35.19 15.39 -2.51
N VAL A 229 34.72 15.21 -3.74
CA VAL A 229 35.28 14.23 -4.67
C VAL A 229 36.74 14.55 -4.96
N GLN A 230 37.05 15.82 -5.28
CA GLN A 230 38.44 16.25 -5.52
C GLN A 230 39.33 16.09 -4.28
N LEU A 231 38.80 16.30 -3.07
CA LEU A 231 39.55 16.17 -1.83
C LEU A 231 39.88 14.70 -1.51
N VAL A 232 38.93 13.79 -1.75
CA VAL A 232 39.12 12.34 -1.59
C VAL A 232 40.07 11.79 -2.65
N GLU A 233 39.93 12.22 -3.91
CA GLU A 233 40.84 11.84 -4.99
C GLU A 233 42.28 12.28 -4.73
N GLN A 234 42.49 13.45 -4.12
CA GLN A 234 43.81 13.92 -3.71
C GLN A 234 44.39 13.18 -2.50
N GLY A 235 43.53 12.61 -1.64
CA GLY A 235 43.95 11.85 -0.46
C GLY A 235 44.32 10.41 -0.76
N GLU A 236 43.52 9.71 -1.58
CA GLU A 236 43.70 8.27 -1.84
C GLU A 236 44.43 7.95 -3.15
N PHE A 237 44.31 8.82 -4.17
CA PHE A 237 44.85 8.58 -5.52
C PHE A 237 45.87 9.65 -5.93
N ALA A 238 46.60 10.18 -4.94
CA ALA A 238 47.50 11.32 -5.12
C ALA A 238 48.53 11.12 -6.25
N GLU A 239 49.05 9.90 -6.44
CA GLU A 239 50.00 9.58 -7.53
C GLU A 239 49.32 9.45 -8.90
N GLU A 240 48.15 8.80 -8.97
CA GLU A 240 47.39 8.63 -10.22
C GLU A 240 46.85 9.95 -10.76
N VAL A 241 46.36 10.83 -9.88
CA VAL A 241 45.96 12.19 -10.26
C VAL A 241 47.16 13.01 -10.76
N LYS A 242 48.35 12.79 -10.20
CA LYS A 242 49.60 13.45 -10.64
C LYS A 242 50.07 12.95 -12.01
N ASN A 243 49.84 11.67 -12.30
CA ASN A 243 50.16 11.03 -13.57
C ASN A 243 49.16 11.40 -14.68
N LEU A 244 47.87 11.47 -14.36
CA LEU A 244 46.81 11.92 -15.29
C LEU A 244 46.95 13.39 -15.69
N ARG A 245 47.47 14.25 -14.81
CA ARG A 245 47.78 15.65 -15.14
C ARG A 245 49.01 15.82 -16.03
N LYS A 246 49.76 14.75 -16.32
CA LYS A 246 51.03 14.80 -17.05
C LYS A 246 51.05 14.06 -18.39
N ASP A 247 49.93 13.51 -18.87
CA ASP A 247 49.84 12.78 -20.15
C ASP A 247 50.97 11.74 -20.34
N ALA A 248 51.08 10.77 -19.42
CA ALA A 248 51.91 9.59 -19.62
C ALA A 248 51.04 8.32 -19.63
N THR A 249 51.11 7.60 -20.75
CA THR A 249 50.42 6.33 -21.06
C THR A 249 50.47 5.30 -19.93
N VAL A 250 49.29 4.76 -19.56
CA VAL A 250 49.14 3.65 -18.62
C VAL A 250 49.49 2.33 -19.33
N PRO A 251 50.43 1.50 -18.84
CA PRO A 251 50.70 0.19 -19.42
C PRO A 251 49.61 -0.83 -19.01
N ALA A 252 49.35 -1.79 -19.91
CA ALA A 252 48.40 -2.89 -19.74
C ALA A 252 48.80 -3.87 -18.63
#